data_AF-A0A0B2B7E8-F1
#
_entry.id   AF-A0A0B2B7E8-F1
#
_cell.length_a   1.000
_cell.length_b   1.000
_cell.length_c   1.000
_cell.angle_alpha   90.00
_cell.angle_beta   90.00
_cell.angle_gamma   90.00
#
_symmetry.space_group_name_H-M   'P 1'
#
loop_
_entity.id
_entity.type
_entity.pdbx_description
1 polymer ?
#
loop_
_entity_poly.entity_id
_entity_poly.type
_entity_poly.pdbx_seq_one_letter_code
_entity_poly.pdbx_strand_id
1 'polypeptide(L)'
;MPWTRLAASLLTTGLLVATAACSGSDSDGGGDESAQASAPSAYCASVADSAEALSRIGSDPSMSTDDFAGTIEVVREVGAEAGDEAGEAWTTVADGLQQVHDGLTTAGIELGDLTKPKKIDQLKRKQRKALENAISAHLGMSEAMQTIVDDVESECGVALGES
;
A
#
# COMPACT_ATOMS: atom_id res chain seq x y z
N MET A 1 -1.42 -10.47 -25.27
CA MET A 1 -1.71 -11.64 -24.42
C MET A 1 -3.00 -11.34 -23.68
N PRO A 2 -4.12 -12.01 -23.99
CA PRO A 2 -5.42 -11.73 -23.40
C PRO A 2 -5.59 -12.47 -22.07
N TRP A 3 -5.68 -11.74 -20.97
CA TRP A 3 -6.03 -12.27 -19.66
C TRP A 3 -7.45 -11.84 -19.35
N THR A 4 -8.43 -12.63 -19.82
CA THR A 4 -9.78 -12.56 -19.29
C THR A 4 -10.38 -13.95 -19.25
N ARG A 5 -10.80 -14.31 -18.04
CA ARG A 5 -11.98 -15.11 -17.64
C ARG A 5 -11.68 -16.40 -16.86
N LEU A 6 -12.54 -16.56 -15.84
CA LEU A 6 -12.96 -17.76 -15.08
C LEU A 6 -12.22 -17.94 -13.74
N ALA A 7 -12.86 -18.14 -12.58
CA ALA A 7 -14.27 -18.18 -12.15
C ALA A 7 -14.24 -18.24 -10.59
N ALA A 8 -14.95 -17.37 -9.86
CA ALA A 8 -16.21 -17.67 -9.16
C ALA A 8 -16.27 -19.01 -8.36
N SER A 9 -16.17 -18.93 -7.03
CA SER A 9 -17.04 -19.63 -6.03
C SER A 9 -16.48 -19.38 -4.61
N LEU A 10 -17.18 -18.58 -3.81
CA LEU A 10 -18.01 -18.99 -2.66
C LEU A 10 -17.22 -19.30 -1.38
N LEU A 11 -17.26 -18.35 -0.43
CA LEU A 11 -17.61 -18.66 0.96
C LEU A 11 -18.21 -17.44 1.66
N THR A 12 -19.52 -17.55 1.82
CA THR A 12 -20.41 -16.81 2.71
C THR A 12 -19.99 -16.94 4.18
N THR A 13 -19.60 -15.81 4.77
CA THR A 13 -19.86 -15.37 6.16
C THR A 13 -19.32 -13.94 6.22
N GLY A 14 -20.13 -12.89 6.18
CA GLY A 14 -21.19 -12.62 7.12
C GLY A 14 -20.69 -11.65 8.18
N LEU A 15 -20.58 -10.35 7.85
CA LEU A 15 -20.86 -9.27 8.79
C LEU A 15 -21.18 -7.98 8.02
N LEU A 16 -22.46 -7.65 8.00
CA LEU A 16 -22.96 -6.33 7.63
C LEU A 16 -22.49 -5.34 8.70
N VAL A 17 -21.56 -4.44 8.37
CA VAL A 17 -21.40 -3.21 9.15
C VAL A 17 -22.52 -2.26 8.71
N ALA A 18 -23.41 -2.02 9.66
CA ALA A 18 -24.66 -1.31 9.50
C ALA A 18 -24.45 0.15 9.05
N THR A 19 -25.18 0.54 8.01
CA THR A 19 -25.54 1.94 7.82
C THR A 19 -26.48 2.34 8.94
N ALA A 20 -26.08 3.36 9.70
CA ALA A 20 -26.92 3.99 10.69
C ALA A 20 -28.17 4.58 10.02
N ALA A 21 -29.32 3.98 10.27
CA ALA A 21 -30.63 4.57 10.01
C ALA A 21 -31.51 4.37 11.24
N CYS A 22 -31.83 5.50 11.87
CA CYS A 22 -32.82 5.62 12.93
C CYS A 22 -34.18 5.03 12.52
N SER A 23 -34.73 4.13 13.33
CA SER A 23 -36.15 4.18 13.70
C SER A 23 -36.38 3.37 14.97
N GLY A 24 -36.81 4.03 16.04
CA GLY A 24 -37.07 3.41 17.33
C GLY A 24 -38.25 2.44 17.33
N SER A 25 -38.20 1.51 18.27
CA SER A 25 -39.37 0.87 18.89
C SER A 25 -38.92 0.23 20.21
N ASP A 26 -39.68 0.53 21.25
CA ASP A 26 -39.45 0.26 22.66
C ASP A 26 -39.28 -1.23 22.98
N SER A 27 -38.27 -1.56 23.78
CA SER A 27 -38.21 -2.83 24.52
C SER A 27 -37.39 -2.66 25.80
N ASP A 28 -38.14 -2.76 26.89
CA ASP A 28 -37.75 -2.82 28.30
C ASP A 28 -36.84 -4.03 28.56
N GLY A 29 -35.66 -3.82 29.16
CA GLY A 29 -34.78 -4.91 29.56
C GLY A 29 -33.30 -4.52 29.67
N GLY A 30 -32.85 -4.26 30.89
CA GLY A 30 -31.55 -3.66 31.21
C GLY A 30 -30.31 -4.36 30.66
N GLY A 31 -29.33 -3.53 30.30
CA GLY A 31 -27.99 -3.91 29.86
C GLY A 31 -27.28 -2.84 29.02
N ASP A 32 -27.49 -1.56 29.32
CA ASP A 32 -26.53 -0.48 28.97
C ASP A 32 -25.23 -0.82 29.74
N GLU A 33 -24.01 -0.74 29.22
CA GLU A 33 -23.47 0.37 28.45
C GLU A 33 -22.36 -0.12 27.50
N SER A 34 -22.51 0.29 26.24
CA SER A 34 -21.44 0.58 25.28
C SER A 34 -20.55 -0.58 24.83
N ALA A 35 -20.95 -1.23 23.72
CA ALA A 35 -19.98 -1.64 22.71
C ALA A 35 -19.26 -0.37 22.23
N GLN A 36 -18.24 0.04 22.98
CA GLN A 36 -17.28 1.03 22.54
C GLN A 36 -16.71 0.43 21.26
N ALA A 37 -17.06 1.00 20.11
CA ALA A 37 -16.23 0.83 18.93
C ALA A 37 -14.85 1.31 19.38
N SER A 38 -13.96 0.37 19.71
CA SER A 38 -12.60 0.67 20.08
C SER A 38 -12.08 1.57 18.98
N ALA A 39 -11.62 2.76 19.35
CA ALA A 39 -11.00 3.65 18.38
C ALA A 39 -9.94 2.83 17.62
N PRO A 40 -9.81 3.01 16.30
CA PRO A 40 -8.80 2.29 15.53
C PRO A 40 -7.43 2.48 16.19
N SER A 41 -6.60 1.44 16.17
CA SER A 41 -5.21 1.57 16.61
C SER A 41 -4.54 2.73 15.84
N ALA A 42 -3.49 3.35 16.42
CA ALA A 42 -2.76 4.41 15.73
C ALA A 42 -2.34 3.96 14.32
N TYR A 43 -1.79 2.75 14.23
CA TYR A 43 -1.48 2.07 12.98
C TYR A 43 -2.63 2.06 11.97
N CYS A 44 -3.81 1.56 12.36
CA CYS A 44 -4.94 1.49 11.44
C CYS A 44 -5.52 2.86 11.07
N ALA A 45 -5.43 3.84 11.97
CA ALA A 45 -5.77 5.22 11.65
C ALA A 45 -4.79 5.80 10.62
N SER A 46 -3.49 5.59 10.80
CA SER A 46 -2.43 6.04 9.88
C SER A 46 -2.53 5.38 8.50
N VAL A 47 -2.82 4.08 8.45
CA VAL A 47 -3.13 3.35 7.21
C VAL A 47 -4.34 3.97 6.50
N ALA A 48 -5.43 4.24 7.21
CA ALA A 48 -6.65 4.80 6.63
C ALA A 48 -6.44 6.23 6.12
N ASP A 49 -5.76 7.08 6.90
CA ASP A 49 -5.43 8.47 6.51
C ASP A 49 -4.49 8.52 5.30
N SER A 50 -3.68 7.47 5.11
CA SER A 50 -2.67 7.36 4.06
C SER A 50 -3.06 6.46 2.88
N ALA A 51 -4.27 5.89 2.87
CA ALA A 51 -4.68 4.84 1.93
C ALA A 51 -4.51 5.24 0.45
N GLU A 52 -4.78 6.52 0.11
CA GLU A 52 -4.56 7.04 -1.24
C GLU A 52 -3.07 7.02 -1.63
N ALA A 53 -2.18 7.46 -0.75
CA ALA A 53 -0.74 7.42 -1.03
C ALA A 53 -0.23 5.98 -1.14
N LEU A 54 -0.68 5.10 -0.25
CA LEU A 54 -0.30 3.68 -0.22
C LEU A 54 -0.77 2.92 -1.48
N SER A 55 -2.00 3.15 -1.94
CA SER A 55 -2.54 2.52 -3.15
C SER A 55 -1.82 2.93 -4.44
N ARG A 56 -1.15 4.09 -4.44
CA ARG A 56 -0.39 4.57 -5.60
C ARG A 56 1.00 3.95 -5.71
N ILE A 57 1.49 3.26 -4.67
CA ILE A 57 2.77 2.55 -4.70
C ILE A 57 2.76 1.52 -5.83
N GLY A 58 3.64 1.69 -6.82
CA GLY A 58 3.78 0.76 -7.94
C GLY A 58 2.68 0.82 -9.02
N SER A 59 1.62 1.59 -8.78
CA SER A 59 0.42 1.62 -9.63
C SER A 59 0.33 2.84 -10.55
N ASP A 60 0.92 3.98 -10.14
CA ASP A 60 0.83 5.24 -10.87
C ASP A 60 2.15 5.64 -11.57
N PRO A 61 2.32 5.33 -12.87
CA PRO A 61 3.52 5.73 -13.60
C PRO A 61 3.58 7.24 -13.89
N SER A 62 2.51 8.00 -13.60
CA SER A 62 2.49 9.46 -13.79
C SER A 62 2.94 10.25 -12.56
N MET A 63 3.21 9.55 -11.45
CA MET A 63 3.70 10.16 -10.21
C MET A 63 5.01 10.93 -10.43
N SER A 64 5.07 12.15 -9.88
CA SER A 64 6.29 12.96 -9.91
C SER A 64 7.36 12.38 -8.97
N THR A 65 8.63 12.76 -9.17
CA THR A 65 9.70 12.33 -8.26
C THR A 65 9.48 12.81 -6.83
N ASP A 66 8.97 14.03 -6.65
CA ASP A 66 8.68 14.59 -5.33
C ASP A 66 7.51 13.87 -4.65
N ASP A 67 6.45 13.54 -5.39
CA ASP A 67 5.33 12.75 -4.85
C ASP A 67 5.80 11.34 -4.46
N PHE A 68 6.67 10.72 -5.27
CA PHE A 68 7.23 9.40 -4.96
C PHE A 68 8.09 9.43 -3.68
N ALA A 69 8.89 10.49 -3.50
CA ALA A 69 9.62 10.70 -2.26
C ALA A 69 8.68 10.89 -1.06
N GLY A 70 7.58 11.64 -1.22
CA GLY A 70 6.55 11.78 -0.20
C GLY A 70 5.89 10.45 0.17
N THR A 71 5.61 9.59 -0.81
CA THR A 71 5.07 8.24 -0.54
C THR A 71 6.04 7.38 0.29
N ILE A 72 7.35 7.50 0.08
CA ILE A 72 8.34 6.77 0.90
C ILE A 72 8.25 7.20 2.37
N GLU A 73 8.10 8.49 2.65
CA GLU A 73 7.96 8.97 4.03
C GLU A 73 6.66 8.46 4.66
N VAL A 74 5.55 8.48 3.93
CA VAL A 74 4.27 7.90 4.38
C VAL A 74 4.42 6.42 4.76
N VAL A 75 5.11 5.62 3.93
CA VAL A 75 5.38 4.20 4.20
C VAL A 75 6.19 4.03 5.49
N ARG A 76 7.17 4.91 5.76
CA ARG A 76 7.94 4.89 7.01
C ARG A 76 7.11 5.28 8.22
N GLU A 77 6.29 6.32 8.09
CA GLU A 77 5.43 6.82 9.17
C GLU A 77 4.40 5.76 9.59
N VAL A 78 3.71 5.15 8.63
CA VAL A 78 2.78 4.04 8.88
C VAL A 78 3.51 2.84 9.49
N GLY A 79 4.67 2.48 8.95
CA GLY A 79 5.47 1.37 9.44
C GLY A 79 5.99 1.53 10.86
N ALA A 80 6.24 2.76 11.31
CA ALA A 80 6.69 3.05 12.67
C ALA A 80 5.61 2.81 13.73
N GLU A 81 4.34 2.75 13.33
CA GLU A 81 3.20 2.47 14.21
C GLU A 81 2.79 1.00 14.19
N ALA A 82 3.29 0.23 13.25
CA ALA A 82 3.02 -1.20 13.10
C ALA A 82 3.73 -2.03 14.19
N GLY A 83 3.22 -3.25 14.46
CA GLY A 83 3.89 -4.22 15.33
C GLY A 83 5.21 -4.73 14.74
N ASP A 84 6.05 -5.41 15.53
CA ASP A 84 7.43 -5.77 15.16
C ASP A 84 7.57 -6.44 13.77
N GLU A 85 6.73 -7.44 13.46
CA GLU A 85 6.81 -8.18 12.18
C GLU A 85 6.37 -7.33 10.98
N ALA A 86 5.23 -6.64 11.10
CA ALA A 86 4.75 -5.73 10.05
C ALA A 86 5.68 -4.51 9.89
N GLY A 87 6.23 -3.98 10.98
CA GLY A 87 7.15 -2.86 10.98
C GLY A 87 8.47 -3.16 10.26
N GLU A 88 9.01 -4.38 10.39
CA GLU A 88 10.15 -4.84 9.59
C GLU A 88 9.82 -4.91 8.10
N ALA A 89 8.63 -5.38 7.75
CA ALA A 89 8.16 -5.42 6.37
C ALA A 89 7.99 -4.01 5.78
N TRP A 90 7.35 -3.09 6.51
CA TRP A 90 7.23 -1.67 6.14
C TRP A 90 8.60 -1.01 5.93
N THR A 91 9.56 -1.28 6.82
CA THR A 91 10.94 -0.79 6.69
C THR A 91 11.60 -1.31 5.41
N THR A 92 11.44 -2.61 5.12
CA THR A 92 11.99 -3.23 3.91
C THR A 92 11.40 -2.60 2.65
N VAL A 93 10.10 -2.31 2.64
CA VAL A 93 9.44 -1.63 1.51
C VAL A 93 9.92 -0.18 1.38
N ALA A 94 10.01 0.57 2.48
CA ALA A 94 10.52 1.95 2.45
C ALA A 94 11.95 2.02 1.90
N ASP A 95 12.84 1.12 2.32
CA ASP A 95 14.22 1.05 1.85
C ASP A 95 14.32 0.64 0.38
N GLY A 96 13.49 -0.31 -0.06
CA GLY A 96 13.42 -0.71 -1.46
C GLY A 96 12.89 0.42 -2.36
N LEU A 97 11.85 1.14 -1.93
CA LEU A 97 11.33 2.31 -2.63
C LEU A 97 12.37 3.44 -2.68
N GLN A 98 13.12 3.66 -1.60
CA GLN A 98 14.24 4.61 -1.59
C GLN A 98 15.31 4.24 -2.64
N GLN A 99 15.68 2.95 -2.72
CA GLN A 99 16.62 2.49 -3.76
C GLN A 99 16.08 2.67 -5.17
N VAL A 100 14.77 2.49 -5.37
CA VAL A 100 14.10 2.80 -6.64
C VAL A 100 14.22 4.30 -6.95
N HIS A 101 13.85 5.16 -6.01
CA HIS A 101 13.91 6.61 -6.14
C HIS A 101 15.33 7.09 -6.50
N ASP A 102 16.34 6.61 -5.79
CA ASP A 102 17.73 6.99 -6.00
C ASP A 102 18.26 6.49 -7.34
N GLY A 103 17.84 5.29 -7.76
CA GLY A 103 18.19 4.72 -9.06
C GLY A 103 17.59 5.49 -10.22
N LEU A 104 16.32 5.89 -10.13
CA LEU A 104 15.63 6.75 -11.11
C LEU A 104 16.30 8.13 -11.19
N THR A 105 16.53 8.76 -10.04
CA THR A 105 17.22 10.07 -9.93
C THR A 105 18.62 10.00 -10.54
N THR A 106 19.39 8.97 -10.22
CA THR A 106 20.74 8.76 -10.77
C THR A 106 20.71 8.49 -12.28
N ALA A 107 19.69 7.76 -12.74
CA ALA A 107 19.48 7.51 -14.16
C ALA A 107 19.00 8.77 -14.90
N GLY A 108 18.48 9.77 -14.18
CA GLY A 108 17.94 11.01 -14.76
C GLY A 108 16.65 10.76 -15.53
N ILE A 109 15.82 9.84 -15.02
CA ILE A 109 14.53 9.47 -15.61
C ILE A 109 13.44 9.46 -14.54
N GLU A 110 12.20 9.63 -14.98
CA GLU A 110 11.01 9.55 -14.13
C GLU A 110 10.35 8.17 -14.24
N LEU A 111 9.44 7.83 -13.32
CA LEU A 111 8.64 6.60 -13.36
C LEU A 111 7.95 6.41 -14.72
N GLY A 112 7.34 7.47 -15.26
CA GLY A 112 6.65 7.41 -16.55
C GLY A 112 7.56 7.16 -17.75
N ASP A 113 8.87 7.39 -17.61
CA ASP A 113 9.85 7.09 -18.65
C ASP A 113 10.21 5.60 -18.72
N LEU A 114 9.90 4.80 -17.69
CA LEU A 114 10.08 3.34 -17.70
C LEU A 114 9.26 2.66 -18.80
N THR A 115 8.15 3.28 -19.20
CA THR A 115 7.29 2.81 -20.30
C THR A 115 7.78 3.27 -21.69
N LYS A 116 8.90 4.00 -21.77
CA LYS A 116 9.43 4.59 -23.00
C LYS A 116 10.80 3.97 -23.36
N PRO A 117 10.84 2.85 -24.11
CA PRO A 117 12.06 2.09 -24.39
C PRO A 117 13.20 2.95 -24.96
N LYS A 118 12.87 3.92 -25.82
CA LYS A 118 13.86 4.83 -26.42
C LYS A 118 14.65 5.65 -25.39
N LYS A 119 14.02 6.06 -24.28
CA LYS A 119 14.72 6.79 -23.21
C LYS A 119 15.66 5.85 -22.45
N ILE A 120 15.21 4.63 -22.18
CA ILE A 120 16.01 3.60 -21.51
C ILE A 120 17.23 3.22 -22.35
N ASP A 121 17.06 3.11 -23.67
CA ASP A 121 18.15 2.79 -24.60
C ASP A 121 19.25 3.85 -24.66
N GLN A 122 18.89 5.12 -24.43
CA GLN A 122 19.81 6.25 -24.41
C GLN A 122 20.61 6.39 -23.10
N LEU A 123 20.28 5.60 -22.07
CA LEU A 123 20.99 5.64 -20.80
C LEU A 123 22.45 5.19 -20.96
N LYS A 124 23.35 5.99 -20.39
CA LYS A 124 24.77 5.63 -20.27
C LYS A 124 24.92 4.42 -19.36
N ARG A 125 26.04 3.71 -19.46
CA ARG A 125 26.32 2.50 -18.66
C ARG A 125 26.09 2.68 -17.16
N LYS A 126 26.50 3.82 -16.58
CA LYS A 126 26.29 4.12 -15.16
C LYS A 126 24.80 4.30 -14.81
N GLN A 127 24.05 5.00 -15.66
CA GLN A 127 22.61 5.23 -15.48
C GLN A 127 21.82 3.93 -15.63
N ARG A 128 22.17 3.10 -16.62
CA ARG A 128 21.57 1.78 -16.83
C ARG A 128 21.78 0.88 -15.61
N LYS A 129 22.99 0.85 -15.04
CA LYS A 129 23.26 0.09 -13.81
C LYS A 129 22.43 0.60 -12.62
N ALA A 130 22.25 1.92 -12.49
CA ALA A 130 21.40 2.48 -11.44
C ALA A 130 19.94 2.04 -11.60
N LEU A 131 19.43 2.05 -12.85
CA LEU A 131 18.10 1.56 -13.16
C LEU A 131 17.95 0.04 -12.91
N GLU A 132 18.94 -0.77 -13.29
CA GLU A 132 18.94 -2.22 -13.01
C GLU A 132 18.91 -2.53 -11.51
N ASN A 133 19.62 -1.74 -10.71
CA ASN A 133 19.58 -1.83 -9.25
C ASN A 133 18.20 -1.44 -8.71
N ALA A 134 17.60 -0.36 -9.20
CA ALA A 134 16.23 0.04 -8.84
C ALA A 134 15.20 -1.06 -9.15
N ILE A 135 15.28 -1.66 -10.34
CA ILE A 135 14.38 -2.77 -10.72
C ILE A 135 14.59 -3.98 -9.79
N SER A 136 15.83 -4.33 -9.47
CA SER A 136 16.11 -5.41 -8.51
C SER A 136 15.56 -5.11 -7.12
N ALA A 137 15.70 -3.88 -6.64
CA ALA A 137 15.14 -3.45 -5.36
C ALA A 137 13.60 -3.57 -5.37
N HIS A 138 12.96 -3.13 -6.45
CA HIS A 138 11.51 -3.28 -6.61
C HIS A 138 11.04 -4.73 -6.54
N LEU A 139 11.72 -5.63 -7.24
CA LEU A 139 11.39 -7.06 -7.22
C LEU A 139 11.62 -7.70 -5.84
N GLY A 140 12.65 -7.25 -5.12
CA GLY A 140 12.99 -7.71 -3.78
C GLY A 140 11.97 -7.35 -2.69
N MET A 141 11.06 -6.40 -2.95
CA MET A 141 10.04 -5.97 -1.98
C MET A 141 8.79 -6.86 -1.96
N SER A 142 8.62 -7.78 -2.92
CA SER A 142 7.34 -8.48 -3.14
C SER A 142 6.83 -9.24 -1.92
N GLU A 143 7.71 -9.93 -1.20
CA GLU A 143 7.34 -10.66 0.03
C GLU A 143 6.95 -9.70 1.16
N ALA A 144 7.71 -8.62 1.37
CA ALA A 144 7.40 -7.61 2.38
C ALA A 144 6.10 -6.86 2.08
N MET A 145 5.82 -6.53 0.81
CA MET A 145 4.54 -5.95 0.40
C MET A 145 3.38 -6.90 0.69
N GLN A 146 3.55 -8.20 0.48
CA GLN A 146 2.52 -9.18 0.79
C GLN A 146 2.26 -9.26 2.30
N THR A 147 3.30 -9.30 3.13
CA THR A 147 3.17 -9.23 4.59
C THR A 147 2.39 -7.99 5.04
N ILE A 148 2.69 -6.82 4.47
CA ILE A 148 1.97 -5.58 4.76
C ILE A 148 0.49 -5.67 4.38
N VAL A 149 0.19 -6.16 3.17
CA VAL A 149 -1.20 -6.28 2.70
C VAL A 149 -2.00 -7.23 3.60
N ASP A 150 -1.45 -8.40 3.91
CA ASP A 150 -2.10 -9.39 4.76
C ASP A 150 -2.31 -8.86 6.19
N ASP A 151 -1.33 -8.14 6.74
CA ASP A 151 -1.40 -7.50 8.06
C ASP A 151 -2.44 -6.38 8.10
N VAL A 152 -2.43 -5.48 7.12
CA VAL A 152 -3.38 -4.37 7.03
C VAL A 152 -4.82 -4.88 6.81
N GLU A 153 -5.03 -5.91 5.99
CA GLU A 153 -6.34 -6.52 5.81
C GLU A 153 -6.82 -7.19 7.11
N SER A 154 -5.94 -7.92 7.79
CA SER A 154 -6.25 -8.65 9.01
C SER A 154 -6.51 -7.74 10.23
N GLU A 155 -5.66 -6.73 10.46
CA GLU A 155 -5.74 -5.86 11.63
C GLU A 155 -6.66 -4.66 11.42
N CYS A 156 -6.64 -4.07 10.21
CA CYS A 156 -7.33 -2.81 9.93
C CYS A 156 -8.59 -2.99 9.07
N GLY A 157 -8.78 -4.15 8.43
CA GLY A 157 -9.92 -4.41 7.55
C GLY A 157 -9.91 -3.56 6.28
N VAL A 158 -8.73 -3.09 5.84
CA VAL A 158 -8.55 -2.28 4.64
C VAL A 158 -7.86 -3.12 3.57
N ALA A 159 -8.47 -3.23 2.39
CA ALA A 159 -7.83 -3.87 1.24
C ALA A 159 -6.93 -2.85 0.51
N LEU A 160 -5.62 -3.01 0.62
CA LEU A 160 -4.65 -2.23 -0.16
C LEU A 160 -4.47 -2.90 -1.54
N GLY A 161 -4.90 -2.23 -2.62
CA GLY A 161 -4.64 -2.68 -4.00
C GLY A 161 -5.88 -3.03 -4.85
N GLU A 162 -7.09 -2.88 -4.33
CA GLU A 162 -8.32 -2.94 -5.14
C GLU A 162 -8.67 -1.54 -5.69
N SER A 163 -8.08 -1.17 -6.83
CA SER A 163 -8.49 0.01 -7.62
C SER A 163 -8.69 -0.35 -9.08
#